data_AF-A0A0F2SJ20-F1
#
_entry.id   AF-A0A0F2SJ20-F1
#
_cell.length_a   1.000
_cell.length_b   1.000
_cell.length_c   1.000
_cell.angle_alpha   90.00
_cell.angle_beta   90.00
_cell.angle_gamma   90.00
#
_symmetry.space_group_name_H-M   'P 1'
#
loop_
_entity.id
_entity.type
_entity.pdbx_description
1 polymer ?
#
loop_
_entity_poly.entity_id
_entity_poly.type
_entity_poly.pdbx_seq_one_letter_code
_entity_poly.pdbx_strand_id
1 'polypeptide(L)'
;MKEIKFRVWDKVRQKIFKPQAITFDTQTLVPFAVSVPGRSWEPAGKFELLQWTGLHDANGTDVYEGDFIKISSAIYKVIWNKSTASFDLVEPGSSLNRNISDVGIGDIVGNQYQNADLLR
;
A
#
# COMPACT_ATOMS: atom_id res chain seq x y z
N MET A 1 -7.07 -20.44 0.70
CA MET A 1 -6.24 -19.62 -0.20
C MET A 1 -6.26 -18.20 0.36
N LYS A 2 -5.10 -17.54 0.56
CA LYS A 2 -5.08 -16.15 1.02
C LYS A 2 -5.52 -15.25 -0.14
N GLU A 3 -6.46 -14.34 0.10
CA GLU A 3 -6.87 -13.36 -0.90
C GLU A 3 -5.69 -12.43 -1.26
N ILE A 4 -5.55 -12.12 -2.54
CA ILE A 4 -4.55 -11.17 -3.04
C ILE A 4 -5.30 -9.97 -3.61
N LYS A 5 -5.11 -8.80 -3.00
CA LYS A 5 -5.73 -7.54 -3.41
C LYS A 5 -4.66 -6.50 -3.65
N PHE A 6 -4.93 -5.62 -4.61
CA PHE A 6 -4.10 -4.46 -4.92
C PHE A 6 -4.95 -3.22 -5.01
N ARG A 7 -4.35 -2.09 -4.63
CA ARG A 7 -4.71 -0.77 -5.12
C ARG A 7 -3.54 -0.24 -5.95
N VAL A 8 -3.81 0.72 -6.82
CA VAL A 8 -2.77 1.34 -7.64
C VAL A 8 -2.78 2.84 -7.48
N TRP A 9 -1.60 3.44 -7.31
CA TRP A 9 -1.43 4.88 -7.44
C TRP A 9 -1.14 5.24 -8.89
N ASP A 10 -2.05 5.97 -9.52
CA ASP A 10 -1.84 6.54 -10.86
C ASP A 10 -0.99 7.81 -10.75
N LYS A 11 0.27 7.74 -11.20
CA LYS A 11 1.23 8.85 -11.12
C LYS A 11 0.85 10.04 -12.00
N VAL A 12 0.05 9.82 -13.04
CA VAL A 12 -0.36 10.85 -13.99
C VAL A 12 -1.58 11.60 -13.47
N ARG A 13 -2.57 10.86 -12.96
CA ARG A 13 -3.82 11.43 -12.42
C ARG A 13 -3.73 11.81 -10.94
N GLN A 14 -2.67 11.39 -10.26
CA GLN A 14 -2.48 11.53 -8.82
C GLN A 14 -3.71 11.02 -8.04
N LYS A 15 -4.14 9.80 -8.35
CA LYS A 15 -5.32 9.18 -7.73
C LYS A 15 -5.12 7.69 -7.49
N ILE A 16 -5.66 7.19 -6.38
CA ILE A 16 -5.73 5.76 -6.07
C ILE A 16 -6.91 5.12 -6.81
N PHE A 17 -6.67 3.98 -7.44
CA PHE A 17 -7.69 3.13 -8.07
C PHE A 17 -7.61 1.69 -7.57
N LYS A 18 -8.73 0.98 -7.63
CA LYS A 18 -8.72 -0.48 -7.68
C LYS A 18 -8.44 -0.89 -9.13
N PRO A 19 -7.38 -1.66 -9.42
CA PRO A 19 -7.12 -2.13 -10.77
C PRO A 19 -8.23 -3.10 -11.19
N GLN A 20 -8.61 -3.05 -12.46
CA GLN A 20 -9.53 -4.03 -13.06
C GLN A 20 -8.77 -5.29 -13.50
N ALA A 21 -7.52 -5.10 -13.95
CA ALA A 21 -6.63 -6.19 -14.31
C ALA A 21 -5.16 -5.71 -14.24
N ILE A 22 -4.26 -6.65 -13.96
CA ILE A 22 -2.80 -6.47 -14.00
C ILE A 22 -2.25 -7.63 -14.84
N THR A 23 -1.39 -7.34 -15.81
CA THR A 23 -0.75 -8.36 -16.63
C THR A 23 0.75 -8.38 -16.41
N PHE A 24 1.31 -9.58 -16.44
CA PHE A 24 2.71 -9.87 -16.15
C PHE A 24 3.36 -10.54 -17.34
N ASP A 25 4.62 -10.22 -17.56
CA ASP A 25 5.44 -10.96 -18.50
C ASP A 25 5.65 -12.39 -17.98
N THR A 26 5.44 -13.39 -18.82
CA THR A 26 5.43 -14.79 -18.37
C THR A 26 6.81 -15.35 -18.06
N GLN A 27 7.88 -14.71 -18.53
CA GLN A 27 9.25 -15.15 -18.29
C GLN A 27 9.86 -14.46 -17.07
N THR A 28 9.72 -13.14 -17.00
CA THR A 28 10.30 -12.29 -15.94
C THR A 28 9.37 -12.08 -14.75
N LEU A 29 8.08 -12.37 -14.90
CA LEU A 29 7.03 -12.14 -13.90
C LEU A 29 6.90 -10.67 -13.47
N VAL A 30 7.39 -9.75 -14.30
CA VAL A 30 7.30 -8.30 -14.08
C VAL A 30 5.98 -7.77 -14.67
N PRO A 31 5.22 -6.93 -13.94
CA PRO A 31 4.03 -6.31 -14.49
C PRO A 31 4.40 -5.32 -15.60
N PHE A 32 3.74 -5.41 -16.76
CA PHE A 32 4.01 -4.51 -17.89
C PHE A 32 2.82 -3.64 -18.28
N ALA A 33 1.57 -4.03 -17.94
CA ALA A 33 0.40 -3.18 -18.11
C ALA A 33 -0.64 -3.34 -16.99
N VAL A 34 -1.38 -2.27 -16.74
CA VAL A 34 -2.46 -2.19 -15.75
C VAL A 34 -3.69 -1.59 -16.41
N SER A 35 -4.86 -2.12 -16.11
CA SER A 35 -6.15 -1.53 -16.46
C SER A 35 -6.83 -0.96 -15.22
N VAL A 36 -7.35 0.25 -15.32
CA VAL A 36 -8.06 0.98 -14.24
C VAL A 36 -9.37 1.57 -14.77
N PRO A 37 -10.36 1.86 -13.91
CA PRO A 37 -11.63 2.43 -14.35
C PRO A 37 -11.47 3.65 -15.27
N GLY A 38 -12.14 3.61 -16.43
CA GLY A 38 -12.12 4.70 -17.41
C GLY A 38 -10.83 4.79 -18.25
N ARG A 39 -9.97 3.76 -18.27
CA ARG A 39 -8.88 3.58 -19.24
C ARG A 39 -8.77 2.12 -19.66
N SER A 40 -8.24 1.90 -20.86
CA SER A 40 -7.78 0.58 -21.29
C SER A 40 -6.45 0.23 -20.62
N TRP A 41 -5.76 -0.79 -21.13
CA TRP A 41 -4.40 -1.13 -20.76
C TRP A 41 -3.45 0.06 -20.92
N GLU A 42 -2.74 0.38 -19.84
CA GLU A 42 -1.73 1.44 -19.77
C GLU A 42 -0.42 0.83 -19.26
N PRO A 43 0.75 1.37 -19.66
CA PRO A 43 2.05 0.87 -19.20
C PRO A 43 2.14 0.84 -17.66
N ALA A 44 2.57 -0.28 -17.08
CA ALA A 44 2.63 -0.47 -15.63
C ALA A 44 3.50 0.59 -14.93
N GLY A 45 4.54 1.12 -15.61
CA GLY A 45 5.40 2.17 -15.08
C GLY A 45 4.68 3.48 -14.72
N LYS A 46 3.48 3.72 -15.26
CA LYS A 46 2.62 4.87 -14.89
C LYS A 46 1.96 4.70 -13.52
N PHE A 47 2.05 3.51 -12.92
CA PHE A 47 1.40 3.17 -11.66
C PHE A 47 2.43 2.73 -10.61
N GLU A 48 2.05 2.85 -9.34
CA GLU A 48 2.64 2.05 -8.26
C GLU A 48 1.62 1.02 -7.81
N LEU A 49 1.99 -0.25 -7.74
CA LEU A 49 1.16 -1.32 -7.20
C LEU A 49 1.34 -1.37 -5.69
N LEU A 50 0.23 -1.34 -4.94
CA LEU A 50 0.23 -1.34 -3.49
C LEU A 50 -0.56 -2.56 -3.01
N GLN A 51 0.15 -3.50 -2.40
CA GLN A 51 -0.43 -4.78 -1.99
C GLN A 51 -1.20 -4.63 -0.67
N TRP A 52 -2.33 -5.34 -0.56
CA TRP A 52 -3.02 -5.50 0.70
C TRP A 52 -2.22 -6.38 1.66
N THR A 53 -2.11 -5.95 2.91
CA THR A 53 -1.36 -6.68 3.95
C THR A 53 -2.02 -8.01 4.34
N GLY A 54 -3.34 -8.11 4.14
CA GLY A 54 -4.17 -9.18 4.70
C GLY A 54 -4.81 -8.81 6.04
N LEU A 55 -4.62 -7.57 6.51
CA LEU A 55 -5.13 -7.06 7.78
C LEU A 55 -6.03 -5.84 7.56
N HIS A 56 -6.74 -5.46 8.62
CA HIS A 56 -7.63 -4.31 8.66
C HIS A 56 -7.26 -3.42 9.85
N ASP A 57 -7.54 -2.13 9.73
CA ASP A 57 -7.41 -1.19 10.84
C ASP A 57 -8.51 -1.40 11.89
N ALA A 58 -8.51 -0.59 12.95
CA ALA A 58 -9.50 -0.66 14.03
C ALA A 58 -10.96 -0.47 13.55
N ASN A 59 -11.17 0.16 12.38
CA ASN A 59 -12.48 0.40 11.78
C ASN A 59 -12.87 -0.69 10.76
N GLY A 60 -12.04 -1.73 10.59
CA GLY A 60 -12.28 -2.80 9.62
C GLY A 60 -11.93 -2.42 8.18
N THR A 61 -11.17 -1.34 7.96
CA THR A 61 -10.71 -0.93 6.64
C THR A 61 -9.45 -1.71 6.24
N ASP A 62 -9.44 -2.30 5.04
CA ASP A 62 -8.28 -2.99 4.47
C ASP A 62 -7.01 -2.11 4.51
N VAL A 63 -5.92 -2.60 5.10
CA VAL A 63 -4.63 -1.89 5.18
C VAL A 63 -3.71 -2.34 4.03
N TYR A 64 -3.19 -1.39 3.27
CA TYR A 64 -2.31 -1.61 2.13
C TYR A 64 -0.91 -1.02 2.37
N GLU A 65 0.05 -1.46 1.56
CA GLU A 65 1.38 -0.85 1.53
C GLU A 65 1.31 0.67 1.30
N GLY A 66 2.11 1.41 2.06
CA GLY A 66 2.18 2.87 2.02
C GLY A 66 1.09 3.59 2.81
N ASP A 67 0.16 2.88 3.46
CA ASP A 67 -0.78 3.48 4.41
C ASP A 67 -0.07 4.00 5.66
N PHE A 68 -0.67 5.05 6.23
CA PHE A 68 -0.26 5.65 7.49
C PHE A 68 -1.25 5.24 8.57
N ILE A 69 -0.73 4.59 9.61
CA ILE A 69 -1.49 4.07 10.73
C ILE A 69 -1.17 4.92 11.94
N LYS A 70 -2.18 5.58 12.51
CA LYS A 70 -2.04 6.33 13.75
C LYS A 70 -2.32 5.38 14.92
N ILE A 71 -1.34 5.26 15.81
CA ILE A 71 -1.47 4.51 17.07
C ILE A 71 -1.10 5.48 18.19
N SER A 72 -2.08 5.80 19.03
CA SER A 72 -1.94 6.83 20.07
C SER A 72 -1.49 8.18 19.48
N SER A 73 -0.31 8.69 19.84
CA SER A 73 0.24 9.96 19.36
C SER A 73 1.21 9.83 18.18
N ALA A 74 1.54 8.62 17.75
CA ALA A 74 2.52 8.35 16.70
C ALA A 74 1.85 7.90 15.39
N ILE A 75 2.49 8.20 14.27
CA ILE A 75 2.06 7.78 12.93
C ILE A 75 3.14 6.86 12.36
N TYR A 76 2.72 5.67 11.92
CA TYR A 76 3.57 4.65 11.35
C TYR A 76 3.23 4.46 9.87
N LYS A 77 4.24 4.24 9.04
CA LYS A 77 4.07 3.85 7.65
C LYS A 77 4.12 2.34 7.50
N VAL A 78 3.16 1.79 6.76
CA VAL A 78 3.16 0.39 6.33
C VAL A 78 4.16 0.20 5.20
N ILE A 79 5.12 -0.70 5.37
CA ILE A 79 6.12 -1.03 4.35
C ILE A 79 6.25 -2.55 4.16
N TRP A 80 6.69 -2.99 2.98
CA TRP A 80 7.22 -4.34 2.79
C TRP A 80 8.69 -4.41 3.20
N ASN A 81 9.00 -5.20 4.23
CA ASN A 81 10.34 -5.46 4.68
C ASN A 81 10.90 -6.70 3.98
N LYS A 82 11.87 -6.48 3.09
CA LYS A 82 12.51 -7.56 2.31
C LYS A 82 13.35 -8.52 3.17
N SER A 83 13.90 -8.05 4.29
CA SER A 83 14.77 -8.86 5.15
C SER A 83 13.97 -9.90 5.94
N THR A 84 12.75 -9.55 6.34
CA THR A 84 11.85 -10.43 7.09
C THR A 84 10.78 -11.08 6.22
N ALA A 85 10.66 -10.65 4.95
CA ALA A 85 9.58 -11.04 4.04
C ALA A 85 8.19 -10.84 4.67
N SER A 86 8.02 -9.73 5.39
CA SER A 86 6.79 -9.34 6.07
C SER A 86 6.46 -7.88 5.82
N PHE A 87 5.21 -7.50 6.09
CA PHE A 87 4.89 -6.09 6.29
C PHE A 87 5.29 -5.66 7.70
N ASP A 88 5.71 -4.41 7.85
CA ASP A 88 6.04 -3.78 9.12
C ASP A 88 5.47 -2.37 9.21
N LEU A 89 5.38 -1.85 10.43
CA LEU A 89 5.05 -0.46 10.73
C LEU A 89 6.33 0.28 11.12
N VAL A 90 6.69 1.31 10.36
CA VAL A 90 7.88 2.12 10.61
C VAL A 90 7.48 3.53 11.00
N GLU A 91 7.97 3.99 12.15
CA GLU A 91 7.85 5.39 12.56
C GLU A 91 8.94 6.21 11.87
N PRO A 92 8.59 7.24 11.07
CA PRO A 92 9.59 8.06 10.39
C PRO A 92 10.48 8.82 11.37
N GLY A 93 11.79 8.84 11.10
CA GLY A 93 12.76 9.55 11.95
C GLY A 93 13.04 8.86 13.30
N SER A 94 12.51 7.66 13.51
CA SER A 94 12.64 6.88 14.75
C SER A 94 13.08 5.44 14.41
N SER A 95 13.63 4.74 15.40
CA SER A 95 13.91 3.30 15.32
C SER A 95 12.82 2.44 15.95
N LEU A 96 11.71 3.06 16.39
CA LEU A 96 10.58 2.36 17.01
C LEU A 96 9.68 1.76 15.92
N ASN A 97 10.10 0.63 15.37
CA ASN A 97 9.27 -0.15 14.47
C ASN A 97 8.28 -1.02 15.27
N ARG A 98 7.10 -1.22 14.71
CA ARG A 98 6.05 -2.09 15.25
C ARG A 98 5.77 -3.24 14.30
N ASN A 99 5.24 -4.33 14.86
CA ASN A 99 4.74 -5.43 14.06
C ASN A 99 3.48 -4.98 13.30
N ILE A 100 3.27 -5.50 12.09
CA ILE A 100 2.07 -5.21 11.31
C ILE A 100 0.77 -5.66 12.00
N SER A 101 0.81 -6.58 12.97
CA SER A 101 -0.39 -6.94 13.75
C SER A 101 -0.99 -5.75 14.51
N ASP A 102 -0.20 -4.72 14.83
CA ASP A 102 -0.66 -3.55 15.59
C ASP A 102 -1.60 -2.64 14.77
N VAL A 103 -1.79 -2.89 13.47
CA VAL A 103 -2.74 -2.09 12.67
C VAL A 103 -4.17 -2.20 13.20
N GLY A 104 -4.54 -3.32 13.81
CA GLY A 104 -5.89 -3.54 14.36
C GLY A 104 -6.23 -2.69 15.59
N ILE A 105 -5.25 -2.01 16.19
CA ILE A 105 -5.44 -1.08 17.31
C ILE A 105 -5.23 0.40 16.90
N GLY A 106 -5.05 0.66 15.61
CA GLY A 106 -4.84 2.00 15.06
C GLY A 106 -5.81 2.31 13.93
N ASP A 107 -5.77 3.56 13.47
CA ASP A 107 -6.63 4.06 12.40
C ASP A 107 -5.79 4.43 11.18
N ILE A 108 -6.28 4.10 9.97
CA ILE A 108 -5.70 4.66 8.75
C ILE A 108 -5.98 6.17 8.72
N VAL A 109 -4.93 6.99 8.67
CA VAL A 109 -5.03 8.46 8.62
C VAL A 109 -4.62 9.05 7.26
N GLY A 110 -4.17 8.21 6.34
CA GLY A 110 -3.75 8.63 5.01
C GLY A 110 -2.80 7.64 4.38
N ASN A 111 -2.13 8.08 3.31
CA ASN A 111 -1.08 7.30 2.66
C ASN A 111 0.03 8.20 2.10
N GLN A 112 1.15 7.58 1.73
CA GLN A 112 2.34 8.26 1.20
C GLN A 112 2.13 9.08 -0.08
N TYR A 113 1.02 8.89 -0.80
CA TYR A 113 0.76 9.57 -2.06
C TYR A 113 -0.18 10.76 -1.90
N GLN A 114 -1.21 10.62 -1.06
CA GLN A 114 -2.24 11.64 -0.86
C GLN A 114 -1.99 12.51 0.38
N ASN A 115 -1.18 12.02 1.33
CA ASN A 115 -0.97 12.67 2.63
C ASN A 115 0.51 12.69 3.03
N ALA A 116 1.43 12.76 2.06
CA ALA A 116 2.87 12.69 2.31
C ALA A 116 3.37 13.66 3.39
N ASP A 117 2.69 14.80 3.56
CA ASP A 117 3.01 15.83 4.55
C ASP A 117 2.74 15.41 6.01
N LEU A 118 1.99 14.34 6.26
CA LEU A 118 1.72 13.84 7.63
C LEU A 118 2.96 13.31 8.35
N LEU A 119 4.05 13.05 7.60
CA LEU A 119 5.30 12.51 8.12
C LEU A 119 6.47 13.51 7.98
N ARG A 120 6.19 14.79 7.72
CA ARG A 120 7.20 15.86 7.65
C ARG A 120 7.48 16.48 9.01
#